data_AF-A0A8J2MD27-F1
#
_entry.id   AF-A0A8J2MD27-F1
#
_cell.length_a   1.000
_cell.length_b   1.000
_cell.length_c   1.000
_cell.angle_alpha   90.00
_cell.angle_beta   90.00
_cell.angle_gamma   90.00
#
_symmetry.space_group_name_H-M   'P 1'
#
loop_
_entity.id
_entity.type
_entity.pdbx_description
1 polymer ?
#
loop_
_entity_poly.entity_id
_entity_poly.type
_entity_poly.pdbx_seq_one_letter_code
_entity_poly.pdbx_strand_id
1 'polypeptide(L)'
;MQVTRCLCGSEIAKEIRLVVRISGDHLSLEGLRRALYNFLFARANNGKFILQLGLNKHGRQPRAKKIEALLDRFGLERDEGPGTGGPYAPYSVAKRLKIYADVVERLIDTGLAYRCFCCTETWKEVDPVKKEPAKLLPCSRECFTKTRSESRSMALDGLLHVVRLRIPNRAYLYQDVVHGQLSKHLPAMDQLLLRPDFMPTSFFADTVDNYTLCASHHVASSSRDFFHLPICDALQWYLPTFINIGSLRLRSGSRLLTYNNARNYVRTYSSVHDLSILNFLLSGRGLRKSSDRNGRLYSIDEMIAQFDISTITSNALMINTYKLMKPERQETLLEQQLELDEEVRLFDMFDKNLFEDMKFTDSLSKS
;
A
#
# COMPACT_ATOMS: atom_id res chain seq x y z
N MET A 1 -1.23 -34.12 -6.04
CA MET A 1 -1.70 -32.73 -5.81
C MET A 1 -1.51 -32.41 -4.34
N GLN A 2 -0.36 -31.84 -3.95
CA GLN A 2 -0.21 -31.26 -2.62
C GLN A 2 -1.04 -29.98 -2.59
N VAL A 3 -2.17 -30.06 -1.89
CA VAL A 3 -3.07 -28.95 -1.61
C VAL A 3 -2.25 -27.89 -0.88
N THR A 4 -2.08 -26.71 -1.47
CA THR A 4 -1.55 -25.53 -0.78
C THR A 4 -2.59 -25.12 0.28
N ARG A 5 -2.66 -25.88 1.38
CA ARG A 5 -3.35 -25.45 2.60
C ARG A 5 -2.62 -24.19 3.05
N CYS A 6 -3.37 -23.10 3.17
CA CYS A 6 -2.86 -21.83 3.66
C CYS A 6 -2.24 -22.07 5.05
N LEU A 7 -1.07 -21.48 5.30
CA LEU A 7 -0.41 -21.52 6.62
C LEU A 7 -1.20 -20.74 7.67
N CYS A 8 -1.99 -19.75 7.25
CA CYS A 8 -3.04 -19.17 8.08
C CYS A 8 -4.31 -20.01 7.95
N GLY A 9 -4.74 -20.65 9.04
CA GLY A 9 -6.07 -21.23 9.14
C GLY A 9 -7.18 -20.21 8.88
N SER A 10 -8.43 -20.63 8.98
CA SER A 10 -9.62 -19.76 8.80
C SER A 10 -9.78 -18.64 9.84
N GLU A 11 -8.78 -18.40 10.68
CA GLU A 11 -8.80 -17.40 11.76
C GLU A 11 -8.05 -16.14 11.33
N ILE A 12 -8.57 -14.98 11.76
CA ILE A 12 -7.92 -13.67 11.62
C ILE A 12 -6.51 -13.78 12.23
N ALA A 13 -5.49 -13.27 11.52
CA ALA A 13 -4.11 -13.30 12.00
C ALA A 13 -4.03 -12.71 13.43
N LYS A 14 -3.53 -13.50 14.38
CA LYS A 14 -3.32 -13.09 15.78
C LYS A 14 -2.31 -11.94 15.91
N GLU A 15 -1.43 -11.81 14.91
CA GLU A 15 -0.44 -10.74 14.77
C GLU A 15 -0.93 -9.69 13.78
N ILE A 16 -0.70 -8.41 14.09
CA ILE A 16 -0.93 -7.33 13.14
C ILE A 16 0.12 -7.40 12.03
N ARG A 17 -0.33 -7.67 10.82
CA ARG A 17 0.48 -7.78 9.60
C ARG A 17 -0.08 -6.86 8.52
N LEU A 18 0.77 -6.00 7.97
CA LEU A 18 0.44 -5.00 6.96
C LEU A 18 1.33 -5.17 5.74
N VAL A 19 0.73 -5.58 4.62
CA VAL A 19 1.43 -5.80 3.35
C VAL A 19 1.30 -4.57 2.49
N VAL A 20 2.42 -3.91 2.20
CA VAL A 20 2.47 -2.84 1.20
C VAL A 20 3.05 -3.38 -0.10
N ARG A 21 2.34 -3.14 -1.21
CA ARG A 21 2.87 -3.44 -2.54
C ARG A 21 3.46 -2.20 -3.20
N ILE A 22 4.68 -2.35 -3.73
CA ILE A 22 5.33 -1.37 -4.60
C ILE A 22 5.58 -2.00 -5.97
N SER A 23 4.94 -1.46 -7.00
CA SER A 23 4.93 -2.05 -8.36
C SER A 23 5.75 -1.26 -9.39
N GLY A 24 6.02 0.03 -9.14
CA GLY A 24 6.76 0.88 -10.08
C GLY A 24 8.26 0.88 -9.81
N ASP A 25 9.06 1.13 -10.85
CA ASP A 25 10.50 1.42 -10.72
C ASP A 25 10.77 2.75 -9.99
N HIS A 26 9.73 3.56 -9.84
CA HIS A 26 9.71 4.79 -9.08
C HIS A 26 8.53 4.76 -8.11
N LEU A 27 8.77 5.16 -6.86
CA LEU A 27 7.73 5.28 -5.85
C LEU A 27 6.91 6.54 -6.12
N SER A 28 5.59 6.38 -6.17
CA SER A 28 4.66 7.49 -6.22
C SER A 28 4.40 8.06 -4.82
N LEU A 29 3.92 9.30 -4.74
CA LEU A 29 3.48 9.93 -3.49
C LEU A 29 2.34 9.13 -2.85
N GLU A 30 1.41 8.60 -3.65
CA GLU A 30 0.35 7.73 -3.13
C GLU A 30 0.93 6.41 -2.59
N GLY A 31 1.91 5.82 -3.28
CA GLY A 31 2.60 4.62 -2.83
C GLY A 31 3.36 4.85 -1.53
N LEU A 32 4.10 5.96 -1.41
CA LEU A 32 4.80 6.36 -0.19
C LEU A 32 3.81 6.64 0.95
N ARG A 33 2.69 7.33 0.67
CA ARG A 33 1.64 7.59 1.68
C ARG A 33 1.06 6.29 2.21
N ARG A 34 0.75 5.33 1.33
CA ARG A 34 0.29 3.99 1.76
C ARG A 34 1.35 3.29 2.60
N ALA A 35 2.61 3.28 2.15
CA ALA A 35 3.72 2.68 2.91
C ALA A 35 3.84 3.30 4.30
N LEU A 36 3.76 4.63 4.41
CA LEU A 36 3.80 5.36 5.67
C LEU A 36 2.67 4.95 6.62
N TYR A 37 1.41 4.89 6.16
CA TYR A 37 0.30 4.42 7.02
C TYR A 37 0.44 2.95 7.41
N ASN A 38 0.94 2.08 6.52
CA ASN A 38 1.18 0.68 6.87
C ASN A 38 2.26 0.58 7.97
N PHE A 39 3.35 1.33 7.82
CA PHE A 39 4.45 1.38 8.77
C PHE A 39 4.02 1.95 10.13
N LEU A 40 3.39 3.13 10.16
CA LEU A 40 2.97 3.76 11.42
C LEU A 40 1.94 2.91 12.16
N PHE A 41 0.97 2.31 11.46
CA PHE A 41 0.01 1.41 12.09
C PHE A 41 0.69 0.16 12.64
N ALA A 42 1.64 -0.44 11.91
CA ALA A 42 2.41 -1.57 12.40
C ALA A 42 3.19 -1.20 13.67
N ARG A 43 3.99 -0.12 13.63
CA ARG A 43 4.83 0.30 14.77
C ARG A 43 4.00 0.70 15.98
N ALA A 44 2.91 1.44 15.82
CA ALA A 44 2.04 1.86 16.92
C ALA A 44 1.30 0.68 17.60
N ASN A 45 1.18 -0.46 16.92
CA ASN A 45 0.45 -1.63 17.43
C ASN A 45 1.31 -2.90 17.52
N ASN A 46 2.65 -2.76 17.59
CA ASN A 46 3.59 -3.89 17.67
C ASN A 46 3.40 -4.97 16.58
N GLY A 47 3.03 -4.52 15.37
CA GLY A 47 2.82 -5.36 14.20
C GLY A 47 4.03 -5.43 13.27
N LYS A 48 3.81 -6.08 12.11
CA LYS A 48 4.79 -6.28 11.04
C LYS A 48 4.44 -5.43 9.82
N PHE A 49 5.44 -4.67 9.37
CA PHE A 49 5.43 -3.96 8.10
C PHE A 49 6.13 -4.81 7.02
N ILE A 50 5.37 -5.23 6.01
CA ILE A 50 5.78 -6.24 5.03
C ILE A 50 5.85 -5.59 3.65
N LEU A 51 7.00 -5.68 2.99
CA LEU A 51 7.20 -5.19 1.63
C LEU A 51 6.97 -6.30 0.60
N GLN A 52 6.04 -6.07 -0.33
CA GLN A 52 5.81 -6.92 -1.50
C GLN A 52 6.18 -6.20 -2.79
N LEU A 53 7.02 -6.81 -3.63
CA LEU A 53 7.33 -6.25 -4.96
C LEU A 53 6.28 -6.69 -5.98
N GLY A 54 5.62 -5.71 -6.58
CA GLY A 54 4.65 -5.91 -7.65
C GLY A 54 5.27 -6.07 -9.03
N LEU A 55 4.45 -5.84 -10.06
CA LEU A 55 4.88 -5.79 -11.46
C LEU A 55 4.59 -4.40 -12.01
N ASN A 56 5.57 -3.83 -12.71
CA ASN A 56 5.37 -2.58 -13.41
C ASN A 56 4.44 -2.78 -14.64
N LYS A 57 4.11 -1.68 -15.33
CA LYS A 57 3.24 -1.70 -16.52
C LYS A 57 3.68 -2.67 -17.63
N HIS A 58 4.98 -3.02 -17.66
CA HIS A 58 5.56 -3.95 -18.64
C HIS A 58 5.61 -5.39 -18.13
N GLY A 59 4.98 -5.70 -17.00
CA GLY A 59 5.04 -7.04 -16.38
C GLY A 59 6.41 -7.36 -15.77
N ARG A 60 7.26 -6.36 -15.52
CA ARG A 60 8.60 -6.55 -14.96
C ARG A 60 8.60 -6.17 -13.49
N GLN A 61 9.30 -6.94 -12.67
CA GLN A 61 9.50 -6.61 -11.26
C GLN A 61 10.42 -5.38 -11.12
N PRO A 62 10.12 -4.42 -10.23
CA PRO A 62 11.05 -3.35 -9.92
C PRO A 62 12.32 -3.89 -9.26
N ARG A 63 13.42 -3.13 -9.37
CA ARG A 63 14.69 -3.50 -8.73
C ARG A 63 14.54 -3.41 -7.21
N ALA A 64 14.53 -4.57 -6.55
CA ALA A 64 14.34 -4.70 -5.10
C ALA A 64 15.19 -3.73 -4.29
N LYS A 65 16.51 -3.78 -4.47
CA LYS A 65 17.48 -2.89 -3.79
C LYS A 65 17.19 -1.40 -3.95
N LYS A 66 16.61 -0.95 -5.07
CA LYS A 66 16.25 0.47 -5.27
C LYS A 66 15.03 0.87 -4.45
N ILE A 67 14.03 -0.01 -4.35
CA ILE A 67 12.83 0.24 -3.56
C ILE A 67 13.17 0.17 -2.07
N GLU A 68 13.94 -0.84 -1.68
CA GLU A 68 14.48 -1.01 -0.33
C GLU A 68 15.24 0.24 0.13
N ALA A 69 16.28 0.66 -0.61
CA ALA A 69 17.05 1.85 -0.28
C ALA A 69 16.20 3.13 -0.24
N LEU A 70 15.13 3.21 -1.03
CA LEU A 70 14.23 4.35 -1.00
C LEU A 70 13.37 4.34 0.27
N LEU A 71 12.85 3.19 0.71
CA LEU A 71 12.13 3.10 1.97
C LEU A 71 13.07 3.36 3.17
N ASP A 72 14.29 2.85 3.11
CA ASP A 72 15.32 3.07 4.14
C ASP A 72 15.66 4.56 4.26
N ARG A 73 15.77 5.28 3.12
CA ARG A 73 15.92 6.74 3.10
C ARG A 73 14.78 7.47 3.83
N PHE A 74 13.55 6.97 3.77
CA PHE A 74 12.42 7.52 4.51
C PHE A 74 12.27 6.95 5.94
N GLY A 75 13.23 6.15 6.42
CA GLY A 75 13.17 5.48 7.73
C GLY A 75 12.02 4.48 7.86
N LEU A 76 11.53 3.92 6.75
CA LEU A 76 10.43 2.95 6.73
C LEU A 76 10.97 1.52 6.70
N GLU A 77 11.54 1.09 7.82
CA GLU A 77 12.15 -0.23 7.96
C GLU A 77 11.10 -1.34 7.94
N ARG A 78 11.30 -2.35 7.07
CA ARG A 78 10.42 -3.51 6.92
C ARG A 78 10.87 -4.69 7.78
N ASP A 79 9.92 -5.44 8.31
CA ASP A 79 10.17 -6.66 9.07
C ASP A 79 10.25 -7.89 8.15
N GLU A 80 9.55 -7.85 7.01
CA GLU A 80 9.58 -8.90 6.00
C GLU A 80 9.61 -8.28 4.59
N GLY A 81 10.22 -8.98 3.64
CA GLY A 81 10.24 -8.50 2.27
C GLY A 81 11.30 -9.13 1.37
N PRO A 82 11.45 -8.61 0.13
CA PRO A 82 12.61 -8.93 -0.70
C PRO A 82 13.90 -8.56 0.07
N GLY A 83 14.91 -9.44 0.03
CA GLY A 83 16.16 -9.23 0.77
C GLY A 83 16.08 -9.56 2.27
N THR A 84 15.10 -9.02 2.99
CA THR A 84 14.89 -9.27 4.43
C THR A 84 14.47 -10.72 4.70
N GLY A 85 13.71 -11.33 3.78
CA GLY A 85 13.14 -12.65 3.99
C GLY A 85 11.87 -12.60 4.84
N GLY A 86 11.53 -13.74 5.45
CA GLY A 86 10.32 -13.92 6.25
C GLY A 86 9.63 -15.25 5.96
N PRO A 87 8.71 -15.67 6.84
CA PRO A 87 8.13 -17.02 6.80
C PRO A 87 7.21 -17.27 5.59
N TYR A 88 6.73 -16.23 4.92
CA TYR A 88 5.79 -16.33 3.80
C TYR A 88 6.42 -15.99 2.44
N ALA A 89 7.75 -16.06 2.37
CA ALA A 89 8.49 -15.91 1.12
C ALA A 89 7.92 -16.83 0.01
N PRO A 90 7.95 -16.41 -1.27
CA PRO A 90 8.66 -15.24 -1.78
C PRO A 90 7.84 -13.95 -1.72
N TYR A 91 8.52 -12.82 -1.48
CA TYR A 91 7.93 -11.47 -1.43
C TYR A 91 7.98 -10.73 -2.78
N SER A 92 7.68 -11.44 -3.86
CA SER A 92 7.63 -10.90 -5.22
C SER A 92 6.51 -11.54 -6.02
N VAL A 93 5.66 -10.72 -6.64
CA VAL A 93 4.59 -11.17 -7.54
C VAL A 93 5.16 -12.01 -8.69
N ALA A 94 6.32 -11.65 -9.24
CA ALA A 94 6.95 -12.41 -10.33
C ALA A 94 7.32 -13.84 -9.91
N LYS A 95 7.59 -14.08 -8.63
CA LYS A 95 7.92 -15.41 -8.08
C LYS A 95 6.69 -16.17 -7.56
N ARG A 96 5.50 -15.57 -7.62
CA ARG A 96 4.23 -16.12 -7.07
C ARG A 96 3.21 -16.47 -8.15
N LEU A 97 3.60 -16.46 -9.43
CA LEU A 97 2.68 -16.65 -10.57
C LEU A 97 1.83 -17.92 -10.47
N LYS A 98 2.40 -19.03 -9.98
CA LYS A 98 1.66 -20.28 -9.76
C LYS A 98 0.51 -20.11 -8.76
N ILE A 99 0.72 -19.37 -7.67
CA ILE A 99 -0.32 -19.11 -6.66
C ILE A 99 -1.50 -18.37 -7.29
N TYR A 100 -1.24 -17.34 -8.11
CA TYR A 100 -2.31 -16.60 -8.78
C TYR A 100 -3.06 -17.47 -9.80
N ALA A 101 -2.35 -18.31 -10.54
CA ALA A 101 -2.98 -19.26 -11.46
C ALA A 101 -3.89 -20.26 -10.72
N ASP A 102 -3.41 -20.85 -9.63
CA ASP A 102 -4.19 -21.78 -8.80
C ASP A 102 -5.45 -21.12 -8.23
N VAL A 103 -5.35 -19.87 -7.77
CA VAL A 103 -6.50 -19.10 -7.27
C VAL A 103 -7.50 -18.80 -8.38
N VAL A 104 -7.03 -18.48 -9.58
CA VAL A 104 -7.89 -18.23 -10.73
C VAL A 104 -8.66 -19.47 -11.12
N GLU A 105 -8.02 -20.64 -11.16
CA GLU A 105 -8.74 -21.89 -11.42
C GLU A 105 -9.83 -22.12 -10.36
N ARG A 106 -9.53 -21.88 -9.07
CA ARG A 106 -10.56 -21.97 -8.03
C ARG A 106 -11.72 -21.00 -8.24
N LEU A 107 -11.46 -19.77 -8.67
CA LEU A 107 -12.51 -18.79 -8.97
C LEU A 107 -13.35 -19.17 -10.20
N ILE A 108 -12.74 -19.83 -11.19
CA ILE A 108 -13.45 -20.38 -12.34
C ILE A 108 -14.33 -21.55 -11.88
N ASP A 109 -13.82 -22.39 -10.97
CA ASP A 109 -14.53 -23.55 -10.44
C ASP A 109 -15.74 -23.15 -9.59
N THR A 110 -15.69 -22.01 -8.90
CA THR A 110 -16.83 -21.44 -8.17
C THR A 110 -17.78 -20.64 -9.06
N GLY A 111 -17.49 -20.50 -10.36
CA GLY A 111 -18.30 -19.74 -11.32
C GLY A 111 -18.21 -18.22 -11.17
N LEU A 112 -17.32 -17.70 -10.31
CA LEU A 112 -17.12 -16.25 -10.14
C LEU A 112 -16.13 -15.66 -11.15
N ALA A 113 -15.31 -16.50 -11.79
CA ALA A 113 -14.43 -16.08 -12.88
C ALA A 113 -14.65 -16.89 -14.16
N TYR A 114 -14.24 -16.32 -15.29
CA TYR A 114 -14.33 -16.98 -16.59
C TYR A 114 -13.19 -16.56 -17.51
N ARG A 115 -12.85 -17.43 -18.47
CA ARG A 115 -11.89 -17.13 -19.53
C ARG A 115 -12.58 -16.34 -20.64
N CYS A 116 -12.03 -15.20 -21.00
CA CYS A 116 -12.53 -14.33 -22.06
C CYS A 116 -11.57 -14.35 -23.25
N PHE A 117 -12.07 -14.79 -24.40
CA PHE A 117 -11.32 -14.93 -25.65
C PHE A 117 -11.55 -13.74 -26.60
N CYS A 118 -12.21 -12.67 -26.13
CA CYS A 118 -12.46 -11.45 -26.93
C CYS A 118 -11.21 -10.55 -27.07
N CYS A 119 -10.07 -10.93 -26.50
CA CYS A 119 -8.84 -10.17 -26.63
C CYS A 119 -8.11 -10.50 -27.94
N THR A 120 -7.57 -9.46 -28.58
CA THR A 120 -6.78 -9.54 -29.81
C THR A 120 -5.28 -9.43 -29.49
N GLU A 121 -4.43 -9.86 -30.42
CA GLU A 121 -2.96 -9.76 -30.28
C GLU A 121 -2.45 -8.32 -30.11
N THR A 122 -3.23 -7.34 -30.56
CA THR A 122 -2.96 -5.90 -30.42
C THR A 122 -3.02 -5.38 -28.97
N TRP A 123 -3.35 -6.22 -27.98
CA TRP A 123 -3.39 -5.83 -26.57
C TRP A 123 -2.06 -5.29 -26.01
N LYS A 124 -0.93 -5.65 -26.63
CA LYS A 124 0.41 -5.15 -26.27
C LYS A 124 0.74 -3.80 -26.88
N GLU A 125 -0.03 -3.36 -27.88
CA GLU A 125 0.21 -2.09 -28.54
C GLU A 125 -0.05 -0.93 -27.58
N VAL A 126 0.69 0.14 -27.76
CA VAL A 126 0.50 1.36 -27.00
C VAL A 126 -0.43 2.26 -27.81
N ASP A 127 -1.56 2.65 -27.22
CA ASP A 127 -2.47 3.66 -27.76
C ASP A 127 -1.62 4.90 -28.13
N PRO A 128 -1.51 5.26 -29.42
CA PRO A 128 -0.57 6.28 -29.87
C PRO A 128 -0.92 7.67 -29.34
N VAL A 129 -2.19 7.89 -28.95
CA VAL A 129 -2.69 9.16 -28.43
C VAL A 129 -2.50 9.25 -26.92
N LYS A 130 -2.88 8.21 -26.18
CA LYS A 130 -2.79 8.20 -24.70
C LYS A 130 -1.41 7.78 -24.20
N LYS A 131 -0.61 7.18 -25.08
CA LYS A 131 0.62 6.46 -24.78
C LYS A 131 0.40 5.37 -23.70
N GLU A 132 -0.81 4.84 -23.57
CA GLU A 132 -1.16 3.78 -22.61
C GLU A 132 -1.28 2.43 -23.32
N PRO A 133 -1.13 1.27 -22.65
CA PRO A 133 -1.45 -0.01 -23.27
C PRO A 133 -2.87 0.00 -23.84
N ALA A 134 -3.06 -0.57 -25.02
CA ALA A 134 -4.36 -0.73 -25.65
C ALA A 134 -5.35 -1.33 -24.63
N LYS A 135 -6.49 -0.68 -24.45
CA LYS A 135 -7.50 -1.19 -23.52
C LYS A 135 -7.97 -2.54 -24.04
N LEU A 136 -7.84 -3.57 -23.21
CA LEU A 136 -8.51 -4.85 -23.48
C LEU A 136 -9.99 -4.58 -23.73
N LEU A 137 -10.47 -5.07 -24.87
CA LEU A 137 -11.84 -4.87 -25.31
C LEU A 137 -12.83 -5.32 -24.22
N PRO A 138 -14.00 -4.66 -24.11
CA PRO A 138 -15.09 -5.19 -23.31
C PRO A 138 -15.42 -6.61 -23.76
N CYS A 139 -15.71 -7.52 -22.81
CA CYS A 139 -16.14 -8.86 -23.15
C CYS A 139 -17.52 -8.82 -23.85
N SER A 140 -17.72 -9.62 -24.90
CA SER A 140 -19.03 -9.78 -25.57
C SER A 140 -20.10 -10.46 -24.70
N ARG A 141 -19.78 -10.74 -23.42
CA ARG A 141 -20.55 -11.57 -22.46
C ARG A 141 -20.79 -13.03 -22.87
N GLU A 142 -20.67 -13.39 -24.15
CA GLU A 142 -20.74 -14.77 -24.65
C GLU A 142 -19.62 -15.67 -24.09
N CYS A 143 -18.46 -15.10 -23.77
CA CYS A 143 -17.40 -15.90 -23.13
C CYS A 143 -17.79 -16.42 -21.74
N PHE A 144 -18.74 -15.76 -21.06
CA PHE A 144 -19.25 -16.23 -19.78
C PHE A 144 -20.17 -17.44 -19.92
N THR A 145 -20.92 -17.57 -21.03
CA THR A 145 -21.86 -18.67 -21.23
C THR A 145 -21.18 -19.97 -21.65
N LYS A 146 -19.89 -19.92 -21.98
CA LYS A 146 -19.09 -21.10 -22.30
C LYS A 146 -18.96 -22.01 -21.09
N THR A 147 -19.13 -23.31 -21.31
CA THR A 147 -18.93 -24.30 -20.26
C THR A 147 -17.46 -24.34 -19.82
N ARG A 148 -17.22 -24.88 -18.63
CA ARG A 148 -15.87 -25.08 -18.10
C ARG A 148 -15.02 -25.97 -19.02
N SER A 149 -15.60 -27.02 -19.58
CA SER A 149 -14.92 -27.92 -20.51
C SER A 149 -14.54 -27.22 -21.82
N GLU A 150 -15.48 -26.48 -22.43
CA GLU A 150 -15.21 -25.75 -23.68
C GLU A 150 -14.13 -24.68 -23.47
N SER A 151 -14.27 -23.84 -22.45
CA SER A 151 -13.30 -22.78 -22.17
C SER A 151 -11.91 -23.35 -21.82
N ARG A 152 -11.85 -24.53 -21.19
CA ARG A 152 -10.59 -25.23 -20.93
C ARG A 152 -9.98 -25.80 -22.21
N SER A 153 -10.76 -26.41 -23.09
CA SER A 153 -10.29 -26.90 -24.39
C SER A 153 -9.68 -25.76 -25.19
N MET A 154 -10.41 -24.65 -25.36
CA MET A 154 -9.93 -23.47 -26.09
C MET A 154 -8.61 -22.93 -25.52
N ALA A 155 -8.46 -22.92 -24.20
CA ALA A 155 -7.21 -22.50 -23.56
C ALA A 155 -6.05 -23.48 -23.81
N LEU A 156 -6.32 -24.79 -23.83
CA LEU A 156 -5.32 -25.82 -24.16
C LEU A 156 -4.93 -25.79 -25.64
N ASP A 157 -5.87 -25.43 -26.51
CA ASP A 157 -5.66 -25.22 -27.94
C ASP A 157 -4.84 -23.95 -28.25
N GLY A 158 -4.41 -23.22 -27.21
CA GLY A 158 -3.54 -22.06 -27.33
C GLY A 158 -4.25 -20.76 -27.67
N LEU A 159 -5.59 -20.71 -27.61
CA LEU A 159 -6.31 -19.48 -27.90
C LEU A 159 -5.97 -18.40 -26.85
N LEU A 160 -5.62 -17.22 -27.35
CA LEU A 160 -5.31 -16.05 -26.54
C LEU A 160 -6.54 -15.69 -25.69
N HIS A 161 -6.35 -15.57 -24.38
CA HIS A 161 -7.43 -15.24 -23.47
C HIS A 161 -6.96 -14.43 -22.27
N VAL A 162 -7.93 -13.77 -21.64
CA VAL A 162 -7.79 -13.18 -20.31
C VAL A 162 -8.67 -13.91 -19.32
N VAL A 163 -8.47 -13.66 -18.03
CA VAL A 163 -9.38 -14.14 -16.99
C VAL A 163 -10.05 -12.95 -16.34
N ARG A 164 -11.39 -12.99 -16.27
CA ARG A 164 -12.21 -11.93 -15.69
C ARG A 164 -12.98 -12.45 -14.48
N LEU A 165 -13.06 -11.62 -13.46
CA LEU A 165 -13.94 -11.75 -12.31
C LEU A 165 -15.30 -11.13 -12.66
N ARG A 166 -16.36 -11.90 -12.49
CA ARG A 166 -17.73 -11.40 -12.61
C ARG A 166 -18.21 -10.90 -11.26
N ILE A 167 -18.40 -9.59 -11.13
CA ILE A 167 -18.92 -8.99 -9.90
C ILE A 167 -20.43 -8.83 -10.06
N PRO A 168 -21.27 -9.46 -9.21
CA PRO A 168 -22.70 -9.20 -9.20
C PRO A 168 -23.02 -7.81 -8.61
N ASN A 169 -24.14 -7.22 -9.03
CA ASN A 169 -24.62 -5.96 -8.47
C ASN A 169 -25.16 -6.19 -7.05
N ARG A 170 -24.34 -5.96 -6.03
CA ARG A 170 -24.76 -6.11 -4.62
C ARG A 170 -23.86 -5.34 -3.66
N ALA A 171 -24.33 -5.27 -2.42
CA ALA A 171 -23.56 -4.77 -1.31
C ALA A 171 -22.73 -5.86 -0.64
N TYR A 172 -21.53 -5.49 -0.19
CA TYR A 172 -20.61 -6.32 0.56
C TYR A 172 -20.32 -5.65 1.90
N LEU A 173 -20.38 -6.41 2.99
CA LEU A 173 -20.01 -5.93 4.31
C LEU A 173 -18.49 -6.01 4.49
N TYR A 174 -17.91 -5.04 5.18
CA TYR A 174 -16.51 -5.03 5.57
C TYR A 174 -16.33 -4.26 6.87
N GLN A 175 -15.24 -4.55 7.58
CA GLN A 175 -14.87 -3.83 8.80
C GLN A 175 -13.84 -2.75 8.47
N ASP A 176 -14.08 -1.52 8.91
CA ASP A 176 -13.12 -0.42 8.90
C ASP A 176 -12.66 -0.13 10.34
N VAL A 177 -11.37 0.14 10.55
CA VAL A 177 -10.81 0.36 11.89
C VAL A 177 -11.41 1.60 12.56
N VAL A 178 -11.77 2.64 11.79
CA VAL A 178 -12.31 3.89 12.32
C VAL A 178 -13.83 3.87 12.38
N HIS A 179 -14.46 3.39 11.31
CA HIS A 179 -15.90 3.51 11.10
C HIS A 179 -16.71 2.27 11.49
N GLY A 180 -16.04 1.19 11.91
CA GLY A 180 -16.71 -0.05 12.28
C GLY A 180 -17.21 -0.82 11.06
N GLN A 181 -18.34 -1.52 11.21
CA GLN A 181 -18.92 -2.29 10.11
C GLN A 181 -19.58 -1.36 9.08
N LEU A 182 -19.13 -1.46 7.83
CA LEU A 182 -19.64 -0.67 6.72
C LEU A 182 -20.14 -1.58 5.59
N SER A 183 -20.99 -0.99 4.74
CA SER A 183 -21.52 -1.65 3.54
C SER A 183 -20.98 -0.96 2.29
N LYS A 184 -20.42 -1.73 1.36
CA LYS A 184 -19.93 -1.26 0.07
C LYS A 184 -20.75 -1.85 -1.06
N HIS A 185 -21.52 -1.01 -1.75
CA HIS A 185 -22.19 -1.40 -2.98
C HIS A 185 -21.20 -1.42 -4.15
N LEU A 186 -21.11 -2.56 -4.85
CA LEU A 186 -20.36 -2.72 -6.09
C LEU A 186 -21.33 -2.95 -7.26
N PRO A 187 -21.23 -2.17 -8.35
CA PRO A 187 -22.08 -2.37 -9.51
C PRO A 187 -21.73 -3.67 -10.24
N ALA A 188 -22.67 -4.20 -11.02
CA ALA A 188 -22.39 -5.32 -11.91
C ALA A 188 -21.30 -4.93 -12.93
N MET A 189 -20.14 -5.56 -12.84
CA MET A 189 -19.02 -5.29 -13.73
C MET A 189 -18.03 -6.44 -13.76
N ASP A 190 -17.39 -6.63 -14.90
CA ASP A 190 -16.34 -7.64 -15.06
C ASP A 190 -14.97 -7.00 -14.89
N GLN A 191 -14.22 -7.43 -13.89
CA GLN A 191 -12.86 -6.96 -13.63
C GLN A 191 -11.82 -7.94 -14.19
N LEU A 192 -10.73 -7.42 -14.73
CA LEU A 192 -9.64 -8.25 -15.22
C LEU A 192 -8.83 -8.82 -14.05
N LEU A 193 -8.66 -10.14 -13.99
CA LEU A 193 -7.80 -10.82 -13.02
C LEU A 193 -6.42 -11.12 -13.60
N LEU A 194 -6.38 -11.79 -14.76
CA LEU A 194 -5.15 -12.08 -15.50
C LEU A 194 -5.19 -11.44 -16.88
N ARG A 195 -4.07 -10.84 -17.26
CA ARG A 195 -3.80 -10.37 -18.63
C ARG A 195 -3.48 -11.55 -19.56
N PRO A 196 -3.39 -11.34 -20.89
CA PRO A 196 -3.08 -12.43 -21.82
C PRO A 196 -1.66 -13.00 -21.66
N ASP A 197 -0.74 -12.26 -21.01
CA ASP A 197 0.57 -12.78 -20.60
C ASP A 197 0.54 -13.51 -19.24
N PHE A 198 -0.64 -13.85 -18.74
CA PHE A 198 -0.91 -14.50 -17.45
C PHE A 198 -0.39 -13.74 -16.23
N MET A 199 -0.03 -12.46 -16.38
CA MET A 199 0.32 -11.63 -15.25
C MET A 199 -0.95 -11.13 -14.54
N PRO A 200 -0.99 -11.17 -13.20
CA PRO A 200 -2.13 -10.70 -12.44
C PRO A 200 -2.25 -9.17 -12.50
N THR A 201 -3.49 -8.69 -12.42
CA THR A 201 -3.74 -7.26 -12.17
C THR A 201 -3.40 -6.90 -10.72
N SER A 202 -3.18 -5.61 -10.47
CA SER A 202 -2.73 -5.13 -9.15
C SER A 202 -3.69 -5.54 -8.04
N PHE A 203 -4.99 -5.25 -8.18
CA PHE A 203 -5.96 -5.56 -7.11
C PHE A 203 -6.10 -7.07 -6.89
N PHE A 204 -6.02 -7.88 -7.97
CA PHE A 204 -6.12 -9.33 -7.85
C PHE A 204 -4.92 -9.89 -7.09
N ALA A 205 -3.71 -9.51 -7.50
CA ALA A 205 -2.52 -9.86 -6.76
C ALA A 205 -2.61 -9.34 -5.32
N ASP A 206 -3.13 -8.12 -5.07
CA ASP A 206 -3.17 -7.52 -3.71
C ASP A 206 -4.07 -8.37 -2.82
N THR A 207 -5.21 -8.81 -3.35
CA THR A 207 -6.14 -9.68 -2.64
C THR A 207 -5.53 -11.04 -2.30
N VAL A 208 -4.90 -11.69 -3.28
CA VAL A 208 -4.27 -13.00 -3.08
C VAL A 208 -3.09 -12.92 -2.13
N ASP A 209 -2.23 -11.90 -2.28
CA ASP A 209 -1.07 -11.74 -1.40
C ASP A 209 -1.50 -11.35 0.01
N ASN A 210 -2.52 -10.51 0.19
CA ASN A 210 -3.05 -10.21 1.52
C ASN A 210 -3.50 -11.47 2.24
N TYR A 211 -4.20 -12.38 1.56
CA TYR A 211 -4.60 -13.65 2.16
C TYR A 211 -3.40 -14.58 2.42
N THR A 212 -2.54 -14.77 1.42
CA THR A 212 -1.44 -15.75 1.47
C THR A 212 -0.22 -15.31 2.29
N LEU A 213 -0.08 -14.01 2.58
CA LEU A 213 0.93 -13.44 3.47
C LEU A 213 0.34 -13.12 4.87
N CYS A 214 -0.88 -13.58 5.13
CA CYS A 214 -1.58 -13.43 6.41
C CYS A 214 -1.79 -11.97 6.83
N ALA A 215 -2.07 -11.06 5.89
CA ALA A 215 -2.36 -9.66 6.21
C ALA A 215 -3.60 -9.57 7.11
N SER A 216 -3.46 -8.88 8.23
CA SER A 216 -4.54 -8.62 9.19
C SER A 216 -5.34 -7.37 8.85
N HIS A 217 -4.67 -6.38 8.25
CA HIS A 217 -5.22 -5.07 7.93
C HIS A 217 -4.84 -4.68 6.51
N HIS A 218 -5.71 -3.93 5.84
CA HIS A 218 -5.48 -3.42 4.49
C HIS A 218 -5.66 -1.91 4.44
N VAL A 219 -4.60 -1.18 4.11
CA VAL A 219 -4.67 0.27 3.89
C VAL A 219 -5.25 0.56 2.51
N ALA A 220 -6.51 1.00 2.50
CA ALA A 220 -7.24 1.37 1.30
C ALA A 220 -7.09 2.86 1.00
N SER A 221 -6.64 3.18 -0.21
CA SER A 221 -6.51 4.57 -0.70
C SER A 221 -7.40 4.85 -1.90
N SER A 222 -8.08 3.83 -2.44
CA SER A 222 -8.84 3.96 -3.68
C SER A 222 -10.12 3.14 -3.65
N SER A 223 -11.07 3.52 -4.53
CA SER A 223 -12.27 2.72 -4.76
C SER A 223 -11.99 1.31 -5.28
N ARG A 224 -10.79 1.05 -5.85
CA ARG A 224 -10.40 -0.26 -6.38
C ARG A 224 -9.99 -1.25 -5.28
N ASP A 225 -9.58 -0.76 -4.11
CA ASP A 225 -9.23 -1.61 -2.97
C ASP A 225 -10.47 -2.41 -2.46
N PHE A 226 -11.69 -2.00 -2.81
CA PHE A 226 -12.91 -2.75 -2.47
C PHE A 226 -13.20 -3.93 -3.40
N PHE A 227 -12.42 -4.13 -4.48
CA PHE A 227 -12.54 -5.35 -5.30
C PHE A 227 -11.98 -6.61 -4.63
N HIS A 228 -11.37 -6.46 -3.45
CA HIS A 228 -11.02 -7.58 -2.58
C HIS A 228 -12.27 -8.32 -2.08
N LEU A 229 -13.35 -7.59 -1.78
CA LEU A 229 -14.59 -8.10 -1.20
C LEU A 229 -15.20 -9.28 -1.98
N PRO A 230 -15.47 -9.17 -3.30
CA PRO A 230 -16.06 -10.28 -4.06
C PRO A 230 -15.16 -11.52 -4.14
N ILE A 231 -13.84 -11.34 -4.19
CA ILE A 231 -12.90 -12.47 -4.25
C ILE A 231 -12.86 -13.18 -2.89
N CYS A 232 -12.72 -12.44 -1.80
CA CYS A 232 -12.70 -13.01 -0.46
C CYS A 232 -14.01 -13.73 -0.15
N ASP A 233 -15.16 -13.14 -0.51
CA ASP A 233 -16.46 -13.77 -0.34
C ASP A 233 -16.59 -15.07 -1.13
N ALA A 234 -16.24 -15.10 -2.43
CA ALA A 234 -16.36 -16.33 -3.22
C ALA A 234 -15.39 -17.45 -2.80
N LEU A 235 -14.21 -17.10 -2.30
CA LEU A 235 -13.23 -18.09 -1.84
C LEU A 235 -13.37 -18.42 -0.35
N GLN A 236 -14.35 -17.80 0.34
CA GLN A 236 -14.54 -17.89 1.78
C GLN A 236 -13.23 -17.61 2.54
N TRP A 237 -12.50 -16.61 2.05
CA TRP A 237 -11.29 -16.11 2.69
C TRP A 237 -11.67 -15.10 3.75
N TYR A 238 -10.92 -15.10 4.84
CA TYR A 238 -11.02 -14.03 5.81
C TYR A 238 -10.66 -12.70 5.12
N LEU A 239 -11.37 -11.64 5.49
CA LEU A 239 -11.15 -10.31 4.96
C LEU A 239 -10.32 -9.50 5.97
N PRO A 240 -9.20 -8.87 5.58
CA PRO A 240 -8.46 -8.00 6.49
C PRO A 240 -9.30 -6.78 6.87
N THR A 241 -9.09 -6.26 8.08
CA THR A 241 -9.74 -5.02 8.52
C THR A 241 -9.22 -3.83 7.73
N PHE A 242 -10.10 -3.01 7.19
CA PHE A 242 -9.73 -1.90 6.32
C PHE A 242 -9.29 -0.68 7.12
N ILE A 243 -8.24 -0.02 6.65
CA ILE A 243 -7.82 1.31 7.10
C ILE A 243 -8.02 2.26 5.92
N ASN A 244 -9.16 2.93 5.85
CA ASN A 244 -9.49 3.80 4.72
C ASN A 244 -8.91 5.22 4.90
N ILE A 245 -7.80 5.49 4.22
CA ILE A 245 -7.08 6.77 4.30
C ILE A 245 -7.53 7.79 3.25
N GLY A 246 -8.49 7.43 2.40
CA GLY A 246 -8.95 8.25 1.28
C GLY A 246 -7.89 8.45 0.18
N SER A 247 -8.36 8.82 -1.02
CA SER A 247 -7.48 8.99 -2.18
C SER A 247 -6.67 10.28 -2.12
N LEU A 248 -5.43 10.26 -2.62
CA LEU A 248 -4.62 11.45 -2.83
C LEU A 248 -5.01 12.14 -4.15
N ARG A 249 -5.38 13.42 -4.10
CA ARG A 249 -5.82 14.19 -5.27
C ARG A 249 -5.17 15.56 -5.33
N LEU A 250 -4.99 16.09 -6.54
CA LEU A 250 -4.59 17.50 -6.72
C LEU A 250 -5.76 18.42 -6.36
N ARG A 251 -5.47 19.67 -6.00
CA ARG A 251 -6.50 20.71 -5.80
C ARG A 251 -7.49 20.87 -6.97
N SER A 252 -7.08 20.54 -8.19
CA SER A 252 -7.95 20.51 -9.36
C SER A 252 -9.04 19.41 -9.32
N GLY A 253 -9.05 18.54 -8.31
CA GLY A 253 -9.96 17.38 -8.23
C GLY A 253 -9.43 16.14 -8.94
N SER A 254 -8.45 16.31 -9.84
CA SER A 254 -7.82 15.23 -10.59
C SER A 254 -7.02 14.32 -9.66
N ARG A 255 -7.02 13.01 -9.92
CA ARG A 255 -6.07 12.10 -9.27
C ARG A 255 -4.65 12.50 -9.67
N LEU A 256 -3.67 12.23 -8.80
CA LEU A 256 -2.27 12.21 -9.21
C LEU A 256 -2.08 11.00 -10.13
N LEU A 257 -2.41 11.15 -11.40
CA LEU A 257 -2.22 10.10 -12.39
C LEU A 257 -0.72 9.83 -12.54
N THR A 258 -0.36 8.55 -12.47
CA THR A 258 1.00 8.03 -12.48
C THR A 258 1.70 8.18 -13.83
N TYR A 259 0.96 8.34 -14.92
CA TYR A 259 1.53 8.20 -16.26
C TYR A 259 2.10 9.51 -16.85
N ASN A 260 1.40 10.64 -16.67
CA ASN A 260 1.74 11.92 -17.30
C ASN A 260 2.06 13.05 -16.31
N ASN A 261 2.16 12.76 -15.01
CA ASN A 261 2.50 13.76 -14.02
C ASN A 261 3.77 13.36 -13.27
N ALA A 262 4.92 13.89 -13.70
CA ALA A 262 6.20 13.69 -13.01
C ALA A 262 6.09 14.01 -11.52
N ARG A 263 5.26 15.00 -11.14
CA ARG A 263 4.98 15.39 -9.75
C ARG A 263 4.29 14.33 -8.90
N ASN A 264 3.88 13.20 -9.48
CA ASN A 264 3.43 12.07 -8.67
C ASN A 264 4.59 11.27 -8.08
N TYR A 265 5.81 11.41 -8.58
CA TYR A 265 6.93 10.59 -8.13
C TYR A 265 7.74 11.29 -7.06
N VAL A 266 8.13 10.53 -6.04
CA VAL A 266 8.99 11.00 -4.94
C VAL A 266 10.28 11.62 -5.47
N ARG A 267 10.88 11.05 -6.53
CA ARG A 267 12.12 11.57 -7.14
C ARG A 267 12.02 13.03 -7.62
N THR A 268 10.82 13.52 -7.94
CA THR A 268 10.61 14.92 -8.36
C THR A 268 10.81 15.90 -7.21
N TYR A 269 10.76 15.42 -5.97
CA TYR A 269 10.98 16.18 -4.74
C TYR A 269 12.30 15.78 -4.09
N SER A 270 13.28 15.33 -4.87
CA SER A 270 14.58 14.88 -4.33
C SER A 270 15.36 15.99 -3.61
N SER A 271 15.10 17.26 -3.94
CA SER A 271 15.64 18.45 -3.26
C SER A 271 14.86 18.85 -2.00
N VAL A 272 13.73 18.18 -1.69
CA VAL A 272 12.93 18.43 -0.50
C VAL A 272 13.34 17.44 0.57
N HIS A 273 13.47 17.91 1.82
CA HIS A 273 13.82 17.06 2.94
C HIS A 273 12.79 15.93 3.16
N ASP A 274 13.26 14.73 3.49
CA ASP A 274 12.41 13.53 3.51
C ASP A 274 11.31 13.60 4.57
N LEU A 275 11.62 14.13 5.77
CA LEU A 275 10.62 14.37 6.81
C LEU A 275 9.52 15.34 6.33
N SER A 276 9.87 16.35 5.54
CA SER A 276 8.89 17.30 5.00
C SER A 276 7.91 16.61 4.06
N ILE A 277 8.38 15.65 3.27
CA ILE A 277 7.54 14.83 2.40
C ILE A 277 6.60 13.95 3.24
N LEU A 278 7.10 13.25 4.26
CA LEU A 278 6.27 12.39 5.12
C LEU A 278 5.19 13.19 5.86
N ASN A 279 5.57 14.31 6.48
CA ASN A 279 4.65 15.23 7.15
C ASN A 279 3.58 15.75 6.20
N PHE A 280 3.96 16.12 4.98
CA PHE A 280 3.03 16.55 3.95
C PHE A 280 2.03 15.46 3.57
N LEU A 281 2.48 14.20 3.45
CA LEU A 281 1.61 13.08 3.08
C LEU A 281 0.62 12.67 4.18
N LEU A 282 0.96 12.91 5.44
CA LEU A 282 0.01 12.83 6.55
C LEU A 282 -0.95 14.02 6.56
N SER A 283 -0.44 15.24 6.33
CA SER A 283 -1.22 16.48 6.45
C SER A 283 -2.01 16.54 7.77
N GLY A 284 -1.42 16.05 8.86
CA GLY A 284 -2.04 15.96 10.18
C GLY A 284 -3.12 14.87 10.35
N ARG A 285 -3.36 14.02 9.35
CA ARG A 285 -4.28 12.87 9.46
C ARG A 285 -3.51 11.64 9.95
N GLY A 286 -4.02 10.98 10.98
CA GLY A 286 -3.37 9.83 11.60
C GLY A 286 -2.46 10.20 12.79
N LEU A 287 -2.44 11.46 13.22
CA LEU A 287 -1.66 11.93 14.38
C LEU A 287 -2.57 12.67 15.35
N ARG A 288 -2.32 12.54 16.66
CA ARG A 288 -2.99 13.36 17.68
C ARG A 288 -2.68 14.83 17.46
N LYS A 289 -3.70 15.70 17.59
CA LYS A 289 -3.48 17.15 17.53
C LYS A 289 -2.73 17.60 18.78
N SER A 290 -1.48 18.00 18.61
CA SER A 290 -0.75 18.73 19.65
C SER A 290 -1.18 20.20 19.64
N SER A 291 -1.69 20.70 20.76
CA SER A 291 -2.11 22.12 20.94
C SER A 291 -0.94 23.11 20.81
N ASP A 292 0.28 22.61 20.90
CA ASP A 292 1.48 23.43 21.12
C ASP A 292 2.35 23.67 19.87
N ARG A 293 1.90 23.30 18.66
CA ARG A 293 2.77 23.32 17.47
C ARG A 293 2.45 24.46 16.50
N ASN A 294 3.12 25.58 16.72
CA ASN A 294 3.38 26.57 15.67
C ASN A 294 4.45 26.02 14.71
N GLY A 295 4.03 25.33 13.66
CA GLY A 295 4.83 25.14 12.44
C GLY A 295 5.78 23.95 12.37
N ARG A 296 6.27 23.36 13.48
CA ARG A 296 7.31 22.30 13.43
C ARG A 296 6.86 20.99 12.73
N LEU A 297 7.80 20.29 12.09
CA LEU A 297 7.61 18.95 11.51
C LEU A 297 7.63 17.85 12.59
N TYR A 298 6.92 16.74 12.37
CA TYR A 298 7.04 15.54 13.19
C TYR A 298 8.25 14.71 12.74
N SER A 299 9.08 14.24 13.67
CA SER A 299 10.04 13.17 13.40
C SER A 299 9.31 11.82 13.20
N ILE A 300 10.01 10.80 12.70
CA ILE A 300 9.40 9.46 12.53
C ILE A 300 8.97 8.89 13.88
N ASP A 301 9.81 9.00 14.91
CA ASP A 301 9.51 8.50 16.25
C ASP A 301 8.30 9.23 16.86
N GLU A 302 8.20 10.55 16.64
CA GLU A 302 7.02 11.32 17.03
C GLU A 302 5.77 10.88 16.26
N MET A 303 5.88 10.62 14.96
CA MET A 303 4.77 10.09 14.17
C MET A 303 4.29 8.74 14.69
N ILE A 304 5.20 7.86 15.11
CA ILE A 304 4.87 6.56 15.71
C ILE A 304 4.18 6.76 17.06
N ALA A 305 4.79 7.54 17.96
CA ALA A 305 4.29 7.76 19.31
C ALA A 305 2.92 8.46 19.33
N GLN A 306 2.68 9.36 18.37
CA GLN A 306 1.42 10.12 18.28
C GLN A 306 0.42 9.53 17.29
N PHE A 307 0.72 8.36 16.71
CA PHE A 307 -0.16 7.76 15.73
C PHE A 307 -1.54 7.47 16.34
N ASP A 308 -2.58 8.02 15.72
CA ASP A 308 -3.95 7.88 16.19
C ASP A 308 -4.87 7.67 15.00
N ILE A 309 -5.34 6.43 14.88
CA ILE A 309 -6.21 5.98 13.81
C ILE A 309 -7.53 6.75 13.78
N SER A 310 -8.06 7.21 14.93
CA SER A 310 -9.35 7.90 15.02
C SER A 310 -9.36 9.23 14.26
N THR A 311 -8.19 9.82 14.02
CA THR A 311 -8.02 11.07 13.28
C THR A 311 -8.00 10.88 11.76
N ILE A 312 -7.99 9.63 11.28
CA ILE A 312 -8.02 9.32 9.85
C ILE A 312 -9.45 9.52 9.32
N THR A 313 -9.52 10.06 8.09
CA THR A 313 -10.79 10.23 7.38
C THR A 313 -10.72 9.58 6.00
N SER A 314 -11.84 8.99 5.58
CA SER A 314 -12.00 8.36 4.26
C SER A 314 -12.12 9.37 3.09
N ASN A 315 -12.25 10.66 3.40
CA ASN A 315 -12.31 11.73 2.41
C ASN A 315 -11.01 11.87 1.65
N ALA A 316 -11.09 12.27 0.37
CA ALA A 316 -9.89 12.52 -0.42
C ALA A 316 -8.99 13.58 0.23
N LEU A 317 -7.68 13.35 0.23
CA LEU A 317 -6.70 14.35 0.66
C LEU A 317 -6.32 15.20 -0.56
N MET A 318 -6.72 16.47 -0.52
CA MET A 318 -6.48 17.44 -1.59
C MET A 318 -5.13 18.11 -1.37
N ILE A 319 -4.14 17.78 -2.19
CA ILE A 319 -2.78 18.30 -2.07
C ILE A 319 -2.48 19.41 -3.07
N ASN A 320 -1.63 20.34 -2.62
CA ASN A 320 -0.99 21.32 -3.48
C ASN A 320 0.51 21.02 -3.51
N THR A 321 0.97 20.39 -4.58
CA THR A 321 2.38 20.00 -4.74
C THR A 321 3.33 21.19 -4.81
N TYR A 322 2.86 22.39 -5.18
CA TYR A 322 3.69 23.59 -5.11
C TYR A 322 4.05 23.97 -3.67
N LYS A 323 3.19 23.66 -2.69
CA LYS A 323 3.53 23.87 -1.27
C LYS A 323 4.65 22.95 -0.80
N LEU A 324 4.77 21.78 -1.41
CA LEU A 324 5.86 20.85 -1.12
C LEU A 324 7.19 21.30 -1.76
N MET A 325 7.13 22.08 -2.84
CA MET A 325 8.32 22.56 -3.57
C MET A 325 8.83 23.92 -3.09
N LYS A 326 8.21 24.55 -2.08
CA LYS A 326 8.69 25.81 -1.49
C LYS A 326 9.57 25.48 -0.28
N PRO A 327 10.90 25.42 -0.44
CA PRO A 327 11.82 24.94 0.58
C PRO A 327 11.92 25.92 1.74
N GLU A 328 11.83 27.23 1.47
CA GLU A 328 12.07 28.30 2.45
C GLU A 328 11.17 28.19 3.69
N ARG A 329 9.90 27.80 3.54
CA ARG A 329 9.01 27.61 4.71
C ARG A 329 9.31 26.32 5.46
N GLN A 330 9.97 25.35 4.85
CA GLN A 330 10.27 24.04 5.44
C GLN A 330 11.69 23.99 6.02
N GLU A 331 12.65 24.67 5.41
CA GLU A 331 14.00 24.90 5.92
C GLU A 331 13.94 25.68 7.22
N THR A 332 13.18 26.79 7.30
CA THR A 332 13.00 27.51 8.57
C THR A 332 12.38 26.63 9.67
N LEU A 333 11.51 25.69 9.32
CA LEU A 333 10.90 24.76 10.29
C LEU A 333 11.84 23.62 10.70
N LEU A 334 12.79 23.25 9.84
CA LEU A 334 13.84 22.26 10.12
C LEU A 334 15.01 22.89 10.89
N GLU A 335 15.39 24.12 10.55
CA GLU A 335 16.37 24.94 11.30
C GLU A 335 15.85 25.20 12.71
N GLN A 336 14.60 25.63 12.87
CA GLN A 336 13.96 25.75 14.20
C GLN A 336 13.94 24.41 14.96
N GLN A 337 13.79 23.28 14.27
CA GLN A 337 13.80 21.97 14.91
C GLN A 337 15.20 21.54 15.34
N LEU A 338 16.23 21.83 14.54
CA LEU A 338 17.63 21.58 14.89
C LEU A 338 18.09 22.48 16.04
N GLU A 339 17.70 23.76 16.05
CA GLU A 339 17.94 24.69 17.16
C GLU A 339 17.28 24.20 18.45
N LEU A 340 16.01 23.76 18.38
CA LEU A 340 15.31 23.18 19.54
C LEU A 340 15.96 21.86 20.01
N ASP A 341 16.36 20.98 19.10
CA ASP A 341 17.01 19.72 19.45
C ASP A 341 18.42 19.95 20.05
N GLU A 342 19.14 20.98 19.59
CA GLU A 342 20.40 21.43 20.21
C GLU A 342 20.20 22.06 21.58
N GLU A 343 19.18 22.92 21.75
CA GLU A 343 18.82 23.50 23.04
C GLU A 343 18.41 22.44 24.06
N VAL A 344 17.60 21.45 23.65
CA VAL A 344 17.21 20.32 24.51
C VAL A 344 18.42 19.46 24.86
N ARG A 345 19.32 19.18 23.90
CA ARG A 345 20.58 18.46 24.20
C ARG A 345 21.48 19.24 25.15
N LEU A 346 21.58 20.56 24.96
CA LEU A 346 22.33 21.43 25.85
C LEU A 346 21.71 21.42 27.25
N PHE A 347 20.39 21.53 27.36
CA PHE A 347 19.67 21.44 28.63
C PHE A 347 19.88 20.09 29.33
N ASP A 348 19.76 18.98 28.61
CA ASP A 348 20.02 17.63 29.13
C ASP A 348 21.49 17.45 29.57
N MET A 349 22.43 18.11 28.88
CA MET A 349 23.85 18.15 29.29
C MET A 349 24.05 19.01 30.54
N PHE A 350 23.37 20.16 30.64
CA PHE A 350 23.43 21.02 31.82
C PHE A 350 22.81 20.35 33.05
N ASP A 351 21.66 19.68 32.92
CA ASP A 351 21.03 18.94 34.02
C ASP A 351 21.90 17.76 34.48
N LYS A 352 22.54 17.03 33.56
CA LYS A 352 23.49 15.96 33.93
C LYS A 352 24.71 16.51 34.68
N ASN A 353 25.27 17.63 34.24
CA ASN A 353 26.40 18.27 34.91
C ASN A 353 26.00 18.89 36.26
N LEU A 354 24.78 19.42 36.39
CA LEU A 354 24.28 19.95 37.67
C LEU A 354 24.18 18.85 38.75
N PHE A 355 23.78 17.64 38.36
CA PHE A 355 23.71 16.48 39.26
C PHE A 355 25.08 15.85 39.58
N GLU A 356 26.09 16.03 38.73
CA GLU A 356 27.48 15.64 39.04
C GLU A 356 28.18 16.68 39.93
N ASP A 357 27.96 17.97 39.72
CA ASP A 357 28.54 19.05 40.54
C ASP A 357 27.88 19.16 41.93
N MET A 358 26.63 18.73 42.09
CA MET A 358 25.96 18.67 43.40
C MET A 358 26.44 17.51 44.29
N LYS A 359 27.32 16.61 43.83
CA LYS A 359 27.87 15.52 44.65
C LYS A 359 29.17 15.88 45.41
N PHE A 360 29.61 17.14 45.35
CA PHE A 360 30.82 17.60 46.04
C PHE A 360 30.57 18.75 47.02
N THR A 361 29.68 18.56 48.01
CA THR A 361 29.61 19.49 49.17
C THR A 361 29.30 18.84 50.53
N ASP A 362 29.42 17.51 50.69
CA ASP A 362 29.22 16.83 51.99
C ASP A 362 30.50 16.29 52.62
N SER A 363 31.61 17.02 52.48
CA SER A 363 32.81 16.72 53.27
C SER A 363 33.52 17.99 53.71
N LEU A 364 32.94 18.73 54.66
CA LEU A 364 33.69 19.64 55.54
C LEU A 364 32.83 19.98 56.76
N SER A 365 33.04 19.21 57.84
CA SER A 365 33.13 19.65 59.25
C SER A 365 32.56 18.60 60.20
N LYS A 366 33.47 17.91 60.90
CA LYS A 366 33.39 17.72 62.36
C LYS A 366 34.76 17.25 62.86
N SER A 367 35.28 18.12 63.72
CA SER A 367 36.28 17.96 64.79
C SER A 367 36.69 16.54 65.14
#